data_AF-A0A957UX85-F1
#
_entry.id   AF-A0A957UX85-F1
#
_cell.length_a   1.000
_cell.length_b   1.000
_cell.length_c   1.000
_cell.angle_alpha   90.00
_cell.angle_beta   90.00
_cell.angle_gamma   90.00
#
_symmetry.space_group_name_H-M   'P 1'
#
loop_
_entity.id
_entity.type
_entity.pdbx_description
1 polymer ?
#
loop_
_entity_poly.entity_id
_entity_poly.type
_entity_poly.pdbx_seq_one_letter_code
_entity_poly.pdbx_strand_id
1 'polypeptide(L)'
;GLRTLGEIVAYMDSTLGKTQLPTVNGQRSMVNAPDAPSLTIDNSPLTIDRSSSPDLHATMLTVVTEKTGYPTEMLEPGMALDTDLGIDSIKRVEILAAMRERVPSLPEFDTTVM
;
A
#
# COMPACT_ATOMS: atom_id res chain seq x y z
N GLY A 1 9.59 13.79 2.19
CA GLY A 1 9.31 13.95 0.75
C GLY A 1 9.35 12.57 0.15
N LEU A 2 8.32 12.22 -0.61
CA LEU A 2 8.16 10.88 -1.18
C LEU A 2 9.12 10.73 -2.38
N ARG A 3 10.34 10.22 -2.14
CA ARG A 3 11.40 10.19 -3.16
C ARG A 3 11.50 8.87 -3.91
N THR A 4 11.00 7.80 -3.31
CA THR A 4 11.07 6.44 -3.86
C THR A 4 9.69 5.84 -4.10
N LEU A 5 9.64 4.80 -4.94
CA LEU A 5 8.39 4.11 -5.24
C LEU A 5 7.76 3.48 -3.99
N GLY A 6 8.58 2.86 -3.14
CA GLY A 6 8.16 2.27 -1.88
C GLY A 6 7.63 3.29 -0.88
N GLU A 7 8.22 4.50 -0.82
CA GLU A 7 7.70 5.57 0.03
C GLU A 7 6.31 6.03 -0.38
N ILE A 8 6.03 6.14 -1.69
CA ILE A 8 4.67 6.48 -2.14
C ILE A 8 3.70 5.39 -1.72
N VAL A 9 4.01 4.12 -1.96
CA VAL A 9 3.13 3.00 -1.58
C VAL A 9 2.87 2.98 -0.07
N ALA A 10 3.91 3.15 0.75
CA ALA A 10 3.78 3.23 2.20
C ALA A 10 2.94 4.44 2.64
N TYR A 11 3.09 5.58 1.97
CA TYR A 11 2.26 6.74 2.21
C TYR A 11 0.78 6.44 1.91
N MET A 12 0.49 5.81 0.77
CA MET A 12 -0.87 5.44 0.36
C MET A 12 -1.53 4.49 1.37
N ASP A 13 -0.83 3.44 1.78
CA ASP A 13 -1.29 2.51 2.82
C ASP A 13 -1.57 3.23 4.14
N SER A 14 -0.65 4.08 4.58
CA SER A 14 -0.82 4.87 5.80
C SER A 14 -1.99 5.86 5.71
N THR A 15 -2.32 6.36 4.51
CA THR A 15 -3.43 7.31 4.30
C THR A 15 -4.78 6.58 4.28
N LEU A 16 -4.83 5.35 3.74
CA LEU A 16 -5.98 4.46 3.86
C LEU A 16 -6.26 4.10 5.33
N GLY A 17 -5.22 3.84 6.12
CA GLY A 17 -5.33 3.56 7.55
C GLY A 17 -5.74 4.78 8.40
N LYS A 18 -5.28 5.98 8.04
CA LYS A 18 -5.59 7.24 8.77
C LYS A 18 -6.99 7.80 8.48
N THR A 19 -7.60 7.43 7.35
CA THR A 19 -8.98 7.84 7.02
C THR A 19 -10.02 7.15 7.93
N GLN A 20 -9.66 6.08 8.65
CA GLN A 20 -10.44 5.59 9.78
C GLN A 20 -10.18 6.44 11.02
N LEU A 21 -11.09 7.39 11.26
CA LEU A 21 -11.20 8.18 12.48
C LEU A 21 -10.95 7.34 13.75
N PRO A 22 -10.25 7.90 14.77
CA PRO A 22 -10.09 7.27 16.06
C PRO A 22 -11.43 7.31 16.80
N THR A 23 -12.28 6.30 16.60
CA THR A 23 -13.35 6.04 17.57
C THR A 23 -12.69 5.34 18.76
N VAL A 24 -12.30 6.13 19.76
CA VAL A 24 -12.01 5.64 21.11
C VAL A 24 -13.33 5.13 21.70
N ASN A 25 -13.69 3.88 21.39
CA ASN A 25 -14.89 3.27 21.95
C ASN A 25 -14.54 2.48 23.21
N GLY A 26 -15.04 2.97 24.34
CA GLY A 26 -15.63 2.16 25.41
C GLY A 26 -14.76 1.05 25.99
N GLN A 27 -13.91 1.41 26.95
CA GLN A 27 -13.26 0.44 27.82
C GLN A 27 -14.28 -0.29 28.71
N ARG A 28 -14.17 -1.62 28.73
CA ARG A 28 -14.51 -2.60 29.81
C ARG A 28 -15.92 -3.15 29.87
N SER A 29 -16.11 -4.26 29.16
CA SER A 29 -16.85 -5.45 29.60
C SER A 29 -16.42 -6.58 28.65
N MET A 30 -16.14 -7.83 29.01
CA MET A 30 -16.30 -8.60 30.24
C MET A 30 -15.58 -9.94 29.99
N VAL A 31 -15.16 -10.59 31.07
CA VAL A 31 -14.44 -11.89 31.17
C VAL A 31 -14.84 -12.93 30.12
N ASN A 32 -13.86 -13.59 29.50
CA ASN A 32 -14.04 -14.95 28.98
C ASN A 32 -12.73 -15.77 29.06
N ALA A 33 -12.71 -16.71 30.00
CA ALA A 33 -11.94 -17.95 29.95
C ALA A 33 -12.99 -19.06 30.15
N PRO A 34 -12.94 -20.20 29.44
CA PRO A 34 -11.78 -21.11 29.50
C PRO A 34 -11.50 -21.92 28.22
N ASP A 35 -10.48 -22.78 28.36
CA ASP A 35 -10.29 -24.09 27.71
C ASP A 35 -9.60 -24.18 26.32
N ALA A 36 -8.41 -24.78 26.38
CA ALA A 36 -7.70 -25.47 25.30
C ALA A 36 -8.53 -26.69 24.80
N PRO A 37 -8.35 -27.27 23.58
CA PRO A 37 -7.05 -27.68 23.04
C PRO A 37 -6.90 -27.63 21.49
N SER A 38 -5.65 -27.59 21.02
CA SER A 38 -5.09 -28.53 20.03
C SER A 38 -3.99 -27.87 19.21
N LEU A 39 -2.78 -28.39 19.38
CA LEU A 39 -1.64 -28.17 18.51
C LEU A 39 -1.82 -29.01 17.25
N THR A 40 -2.41 -28.44 16.21
CA THR A 40 -2.17 -28.88 14.83
C THR A 40 -1.10 -27.99 14.23
N ILE A 41 0.14 -28.46 14.23
CA ILE A 41 1.19 -27.87 13.41
C ILE A 41 0.98 -28.42 12.00
N ASP A 42 0.14 -27.73 11.22
CA ASP A 42 0.08 -27.91 9.78
C ASP A 42 1.28 -27.15 9.19
N ASN A 43 2.32 -27.91 8.81
CA ASN A 43 3.49 -27.37 8.17
C ASN A 43 3.25 -27.36 6.65
N SER A 44 2.45 -26.41 6.20
CA SER A 44 2.27 -26.08 4.78
C SER A 44 2.56 -24.59 4.59
N PRO A 45 3.70 -24.18 4.01
CA PRO A 45 3.94 -22.77 3.73
C PRO A 45 3.23 -22.38 2.43
N LEU A 46 1.90 -22.43 2.41
CA LEU A 46 1.09 -22.03 1.25
C LEU A 46 -0.19 -21.34 1.71
N THR A 47 -0.07 -20.31 2.52
CA THR A 47 -1.15 -19.32 2.66
C THR A 47 -0.54 -17.98 3.01
N ILE A 48 -0.11 -17.26 1.97
CA ILE A 48 -0.14 -15.80 2.07
C ILE A 48 -1.62 -15.48 2.07
N ASP A 49 -2.18 -15.36 3.26
CA ASP A 49 -3.41 -14.64 3.52
C ASP A 49 -3.18 -13.22 3.02
N ARG A 50 -3.36 -12.99 1.72
CA ARG A 50 -3.53 -11.65 1.18
C ARG A 50 -4.97 -11.29 1.52
N SER A 51 -5.15 -11.01 2.81
CA SER A 51 -6.32 -10.39 3.41
C SER A 51 -6.84 -9.35 2.43
N SER A 52 -8.17 -9.24 2.27
CA SER A 52 -8.95 -8.55 1.22
C SER A 52 -8.66 -7.06 0.92
N SER A 53 -7.40 -6.66 0.95
CA SER A 53 -6.84 -5.35 0.73
C SER A 53 -6.27 -5.30 -0.70
N PRO A 54 -6.55 -4.24 -1.47
CA PRO A 54 -5.95 -4.07 -2.79
C PRO A 54 -4.43 -4.07 -2.67
N ASP A 55 -3.76 -4.85 -3.51
CA ASP A 55 -2.30 -4.91 -3.48
C ASP A 55 -1.71 -3.64 -4.13
N LEU A 56 -1.59 -2.59 -3.31
CA LEU A 56 -1.13 -1.27 -3.72
C LEU A 56 0.26 -1.34 -4.35
N HIS A 57 1.13 -2.21 -3.86
CA HIS A 57 2.48 -2.34 -4.39
C HIS A 57 2.48 -2.90 -5.82
N ALA A 58 1.81 -4.03 -6.06
CA ALA A 58 1.68 -4.58 -7.40
C ALA A 58 0.95 -3.60 -8.35
N THR A 59 -0.08 -2.90 -7.85
CA THR A 59 -0.80 -1.91 -8.64
C THR A 59 0.11 -0.75 -9.04
N MET A 60 0.93 -0.24 -8.10
CA MET A 60 1.89 0.83 -8.35
C MET A 60 2.90 0.43 -9.43
N LEU A 61 3.49 -0.75 -9.32
CA LEU A 61 4.45 -1.25 -10.29
C LEU A 61 3.85 -1.35 -11.69
N THR A 62 2.62 -1.86 -11.81
CA THR A 62 1.90 -1.91 -13.09
C THR A 62 1.67 -0.51 -13.66
N VAL A 63 1.20 0.44 -12.84
CA VAL A 63 0.95 1.82 -13.31
C VAL A 63 2.25 2.49 -13.75
N VAL A 64 3.34 2.33 -13.02
CA VAL A 64 4.65 2.88 -13.42
C VAL A 64 5.11 2.24 -14.71
N THR A 65 4.98 0.92 -14.85
CA THR A 65 5.29 0.20 -16.10
C THR A 65 4.52 0.79 -17.28
N GLU A 66 3.22 1.04 -17.13
CA GLU A 66 2.39 1.62 -18.19
C GLU A 66 2.74 3.08 -18.50
N LYS A 67 3.12 3.87 -17.50
CA LYS A 67 3.40 5.32 -17.66
C LYS A 67 4.82 5.64 -18.13
N THR A 68 5.76 4.72 -17.89
CA THR A 68 7.20 4.90 -18.14
C THR A 68 7.79 3.90 -19.11
N GLY A 69 7.19 2.72 -19.25
CA GLY A 69 7.71 1.61 -20.05
C GLY A 69 8.75 0.75 -19.35
N TYR A 70 9.11 1.02 -18.09
CA TYR A 70 10.00 0.16 -17.32
C TYR A 70 9.30 -1.15 -16.94
N PRO A 71 9.87 -2.32 -17.27
CA PRO A 71 9.26 -3.58 -16.89
C PRO A 71 9.29 -3.74 -15.36
N THR A 72 8.29 -4.41 -14.80
CA THR A 72 8.16 -4.58 -13.35
C THR A 72 9.35 -5.27 -12.71
N GLU A 73 10.07 -6.12 -13.45
CA GLU A 73 11.31 -6.79 -13.01
C GLU A 73 12.52 -5.85 -12.87
N MET A 74 12.49 -4.67 -13.50
CA MET A 74 13.51 -3.63 -13.34
C MET A 74 13.13 -2.59 -12.28
N LEU A 75 11.88 -2.58 -11.82
CA LEU A 75 11.40 -1.60 -10.86
C LEU A 75 11.62 -2.10 -9.44
N GLU A 76 12.43 -1.38 -8.67
CA GLU A 76 12.64 -1.66 -7.25
C GLU A 76 11.99 -0.60 -6.35
N PRO A 77 11.46 -1.00 -5.18
CA PRO A 77 10.83 -0.05 -4.25
C PRO A 77 11.79 1.02 -3.74
N GLY A 78 13.10 0.76 -3.75
CA GLY A 78 14.13 1.72 -3.33
C GLY A 78 14.60 2.69 -4.40
N MET A 79 14.15 2.54 -5.66
CA MET A 79 14.57 3.41 -6.75
C MET A 79 14.05 4.83 -6.56
N ALA A 80 14.94 5.80 -6.80
CA ALA A 80 14.60 7.22 -6.71
C ALA A 80 13.78 7.63 -7.93
N LEU A 81 12.59 8.18 -7.69
CA LEU A 81 11.65 8.57 -8.73
C LEU A 81 12.27 9.56 -9.70
N ASP A 82 12.93 10.61 -9.20
CA ASP A 82 13.53 11.67 -10.02
C ASP A 82 14.83 11.21 -10.70
N THR A 83 15.77 10.67 -9.91
CA THR A 83 17.15 10.46 -10.36
C THR A 83 17.36 9.12 -11.07
N ASP A 84 16.61 8.08 -10.71
CA ASP A 84 16.76 6.73 -11.27
C ASP A 84 15.73 6.48 -12.38
N LEU A 85 14.47 6.85 -12.11
CA LEU A 85 13.34 6.58 -13.03
C LEU A 85 12.93 7.79 -13.89
N GLY A 86 13.47 8.99 -13.65
CA GLY A 86 13.10 10.20 -14.40
C GLY A 86 11.63 10.65 -14.22
N ILE A 87 10.98 10.22 -13.14
CA ILE A 87 9.60 10.53 -12.77
C ILE A 87 9.53 11.88 -12.06
N ASP A 88 9.29 12.92 -12.85
CA ASP A 88 9.02 14.29 -12.40
C ASP A 88 7.61 14.45 -11.79
N SER A 89 7.34 15.61 -11.17
CA SER A 89 6.05 16.00 -10.58
C SER A 89 4.86 15.82 -11.54
N ILE A 90 5.03 16.07 -12.84
CA ILE A 90 3.97 15.84 -13.83
C ILE A 90 3.63 14.34 -13.94
N LYS A 91 4.65 13.49 -14.08
CA LYS A 91 4.49 12.03 -14.18
C LYS A 91 3.94 11.43 -12.89
N ARG A 92 4.31 11.98 -11.72
CA ARG A 92 3.74 11.56 -10.43
C ARG A 92 2.24 11.78 -10.38
N VAL A 93 1.74 12.95 -10.79
CA VAL A 93 0.28 13.22 -10.82
C VAL A 93 -0.43 12.23 -11.74
N GLU A 94 0.15 11.90 -12.90
CA GLU A 94 -0.42 10.89 -13.80
C GLU A 94 -0.46 9.47 -13.18
N ILE A 95 0.62 9.06 -12.52
CA ILE A 95 0.72 7.75 -11.86
C ILE A 95 -0.30 7.66 -10.72
N LEU A 96 -0.37 8.70 -9.88
CA LEU A 96 -1.32 8.78 -8.77
C LEU A 96 -2.77 8.78 -9.25
N ALA A 97 -3.08 9.49 -10.35
CA ALA A 97 -4.40 9.48 -10.95
C ALA A 97 -4.81 8.07 -11.42
N ALA A 98 -3.91 7.37 -12.10
CA ALA A 98 -4.13 6.00 -12.55
C ALA A 98 -4.26 5.00 -11.37
N MET A 99 -3.50 5.21 -10.28
CA MET A 99 -3.67 4.43 -9.05
C MET A 99 -5.08 4.60 -8.46
N ARG A 100 -5.60 5.82 -8.44
CA ARG A 100 -6.95 6.14 -7.94
C ARG A 100 -8.06 5.54 -8.80
N GLU A 101 -7.83 5.44 -10.11
CA GLU A 101 -8.76 4.77 -11.03
C GLU A 101 -8.87 3.27 -10.72
N ARG A 102 -7.74 2.62 -10.39
CA ARG A 102 -7.71 1.19 -10.02
C ARG A 102 -8.17 0.92 -8.59
N VAL A 103 -7.90 1.84 -7.67
CA VAL A 103 -8.28 1.73 -6.26
C VAL A 103 -9.09 2.96 -5.88
N PRO A 104 -10.41 2.95 -6.12
CA PRO A 104 -11.28 4.10 -5.88
C PRO A 104 -11.41 4.49 -4.39
N SER A 105 -10.97 3.61 -3.48
CA SER A 105 -10.90 3.88 -2.03
C SER A 105 -9.72 4.77 -1.63
N LEU A 106 -8.81 5.09 -2.55
CA LEU A 106 -7.68 5.99 -2.28
C LEU A 106 -8.14 7.44 -2.17
N PRO A 107 -7.65 8.18 -1.15
CA PRO A 107 -7.93 9.61 -1.00
C PRO A 107 -7.24 10.44 -2.09
N GLU A 108 -7.60 11.72 -2.18
CA GLU A 108 -6.84 12.66 -3.01
C GLU A 108 -5.41 12.83 -2.47
N PHE A 109 -4.47 13.02 -3.39
CA PHE A 109 -3.06 13.11 -3.06
C PHE A 109 -2.64 14.57 -2.96
N ASP A 110 -2.20 14.96 -1.77
CA ASP A 110 -1.52 16.23 -1.58
C ASP A 110 -0.14 16.18 -2.23
N THR A 111 0.03 16.85 -3.36
CA THR A 111 1.34 17.01 -4.01
C THR A 111 2.28 17.93 -3.23
N THR A 112 1.80 18.58 -2.16
CA THR A 112 2.61 19.47 -1.31
C THR A 112 3.61 18.72 -0.43
N VAL A 113 3.40 17.42 -0.19
CA VAL A 113 4.32 16.57 0.58
C VAL A 113 5.34 15.81 -0.30
N MET A 114 5.28 16.00 -1.62
CA MET A 114 6.16 15.41 -2.63
C MET A 114 7.32 16.34 -2.99
#